data_AF-T0Y8V3-F1
#
_entry.id   AF-T0Y8V3-F1
#
_cell.length_a   1.000
_cell.length_b   1.000
_cell.length_c   1.000
_cell.angle_alpha   90.00
_cell.angle_beta   90.00
_cell.angle_gamma   90.00
#
_symmetry.space_group_name_H-M   'P 1'
#
loop_
_entity.id
_entity.type
_entity.pdbx_description
1 polymer ?
#
loop_
_entity_poly.entity_id
_entity_poly.type
_entity_poly.pdbx_seq_one_letter_code
_entity_poly.pdbx_strand_id
1 'polypeptide(L)'
;MPGLDGRKMSKSYGNTIELREDPQSVTRKLRAMKTDPARARRTDPGEPARCPVWDLHKIYSSEEVRRWAAEGCRSAGIGCLECKQPVIDKIVEEVTAMRGRAQEYTENPELLRDVVAEGSEKARDT
;
A
#
# COMPACT_ATOMS: atom_id res chain seq x y z
N MET A 1 -1.82 7.60 -6.61
CA MET A 1 -1.55 6.24 -6.13
C MET A 1 -2.02 5.22 -7.16
N PRO A 2 -1.12 4.38 -7.68
CA PRO A 2 -1.52 3.25 -8.52
C PRO A 2 -2.23 2.20 -7.65
N GLY A 3 -3.25 1.58 -8.20
CA GLY A 3 -3.84 0.36 -7.67
C GLY A 3 -2.97 -0.85 -7.95
N LEU A 4 -3.39 -2.00 -7.44
CA LEU A 4 -2.66 -3.28 -7.53
C LEU A 4 -2.43 -3.77 -8.97
N ASP A 5 -3.10 -3.18 -9.96
CA ASP A 5 -3.00 -3.49 -11.37
C ASP A 5 -2.31 -2.38 -12.19
N GLY A 6 -1.78 -1.35 -11.54
CA GLY A 6 -1.12 -0.19 -12.17
C GLY A 6 -2.06 0.92 -12.66
N ARG A 7 -3.39 0.74 -12.60
CA ARG A 7 -4.36 1.81 -12.91
C ARG A 7 -4.58 2.72 -11.71
N LYS A 8 -5.44 3.74 -11.82
CA LYS A 8 -5.94 4.47 -10.65
C LYS A 8 -6.47 3.49 -9.60
N MET A 9 -6.04 3.63 -8.34
CA MET A 9 -6.62 2.88 -7.23
C MET A 9 -8.10 3.26 -7.04
N SER A 10 -9.01 2.29 -7.13
CA SER A 10 -10.44 2.49 -7.01
C SER A 10 -11.14 1.24 -6.46
N LYS A 11 -12.07 1.44 -5.52
CA LYS A 11 -12.90 0.35 -4.99
C LYS A 11 -13.69 -0.35 -6.10
N SER A 12 -14.21 0.42 -7.06
CA SER A 12 -14.95 -0.11 -8.22
C SER A 12 -14.09 -0.98 -9.14
N TYR A 13 -12.76 -0.84 -9.10
CA TYR A 13 -11.84 -1.66 -9.91
C TYR A 13 -11.34 -2.88 -9.16
N GLY A 14 -11.65 -3.02 -7.86
CA GLY A 14 -11.15 -4.11 -7.03
C GLY A 14 -9.62 -4.12 -6.85
N ASN A 15 -8.95 -2.99 -7.09
CA ASN A 15 -7.49 -2.88 -7.10
C ASN A 15 -6.94 -2.11 -5.87
N THR A 16 -7.68 -2.13 -4.76
CA THR A 16 -7.41 -1.36 -3.53
C THR A 16 -6.79 -2.21 -2.42
N ILE A 17 -6.08 -1.52 -1.53
CA ILE A 17 -5.77 -1.94 -0.17
C ILE A 17 -6.59 -1.04 0.76
N GLU A 18 -7.38 -1.61 1.66
CA GLU A 18 -8.15 -0.80 2.61
C GLU A 18 -7.32 -0.44 3.85
N LEU A 19 -7.58 0.73 4.45
CA LEU A 19 -6.82 1.26 5.59
C LEU A 19 -6.86 0.36 6.84
N ARG A 20 -7.91 -0.45 6.97
CA ARG A 20 -8.08 -1.41 8.07
C ARG A 20 -8.11 -2.85 7.57
N GLU A 21 -7.60 -3.11 6.37
CA GLU A 21 -7.62 -4.45 5.79
C GLU A 21 -6.78 -5.44 6.61
N ASP A 22 -7.16 -6.72 6.61
CA ASP A 22 -6.38 -7.76 7.28
C ASP A 22 -4.91 -7.78 6.76
N PRO A 23 -3.89 -7.73 7.64
CA PRO A 23 -2.48 -7.69 7.23
C PRO A 23 -2.04 -8.83 6.31
N GLN A 24 -2.60 -10.04 6.46
CA GLN A 24 -2.28 -11.16 5.59
C GLN A 24 -2.89 -10.94 4.20
N SER A 25 -4.11 -10.41 4.13
CA SER A 25 -4.74 -10.01 2.88
C SER A 25 -3.94 -8.91 2.16
N VAL A 26 -3.46 -7.90 2.88
CA VAL A 26 -2.59 -6.84 2.34
C VAL A 26 -1.32 -7.43 1.73
N THR A 27 -0.63 -8.30 2.49
CA THR A 27 0.58 -9.00 2.04
C THR A 27 0.32 -9.78 0.75
N ARG A 28 -0.74 -10.59 0.72
CA ARG A 28 -1.12 -11.39 -0.45
C ARG A 28 -1.39 -10.51 -1.67
N LYS A 29 -2.16 -9.42 -1.51
CA LYS A 29 -2.49 -8.47 -2.58
C LYS A 29 -1.25 -7.80 -3.17
N LEU A 30 -0.35 -7.31 -2.32
CA LEU A 30 0.89 -6.65 -2.77
C LEU A 30 1.85 -7.62 -3.45
N ARG A 31 1.98 -8.85 -2.94
CA ARG A 31 2.76 -9.91 -3.62
C ARG A 31 2.24 -10.18 -5.03
N ALA A 32 0.91 -10.16 -5.23
CA ALA A 32 0.26 -10.35 -6.53
C ALA A 32 0.17 -9.08 -7.41
N MET A 33 0.52 -7.90 -6.89
CA MET A 33 0.48 -6.63 -7.64
C MET A 33 1.26 -6.74 -8.95
N LYS A 34 0.71 -6.17 -10.04
CA LYS A 34 1.42 -6.17 -11.33
C LYS A 34 2.75 -5.42 -11.22
N THR A 35 3.76 -5.90 -11.94
CA THR A 35 5.08 -5.27 -12.03
C THR A 35 5.34 -4.78 -13.46
N ASP A 36 6.57 -4.38 -13.76
CA ASP A 36 6.99 -4.07 -15.13
C ASP A 36 6.64 -5.24 -16.08
N PRO A 37 5.77 -5.03 -17.08
CA PRO A 37 5.37 -6.08 -18.02
C PRO A 37 6.51 -6.52 -18.93
N ALA A 38 7.56 -5.69 -19.11
CA ALA A 38 8.75 -6.08 -19.87
C ALA A 38 9.63 -7.08 -19.11
N ARG A 39 9.48 -7.15 -17.78
CA ARG A 39 10.22 -8.07 -16.91
C ARG A 39 9.45 -9.39 -16.72
N ALA A 40 9.42 -10.21 -17.77
CA ALA A 40 8.65 -11.46 -17.77
C ALA A 40 9.27 -12.55 -16.89
N ARG A 41 10.60 -12.62 -16.81
CA ARG A 41 11.35 -13.61 -16.01
C ARG A 41 12.21 -12.92 -14.95
N ARG A 42 12.59 -13.67 -13.91
CA ARG A 42 13.46 -13.15 -12.82
C ARG A 42 14.78 -12.59 -13.36
N THR A 43 15.36 -13.27 -14.35
CA THR A 43 16.63 -12.93 -15.01
C THR A 43 16.52 -11.79 -16.02
N ASP A 44 15.31 -11.37 -16.37
CA ASP A 44 15.13 -10.26 -17.29
C ASP A 44 15.32 -8.95 -16.51
N PRO A 45 16.06 -7.97 -17.07
CA PRO A 45 16.16 -6.65 -16.48
C PRO A 45 14.81 -5.94 -16.53
N GLY A 46 14.49 -5.17 -15.50
CA GLY A 46 13.31 -4.31 -15.47
C GLY A 46 13.67 -2.83 -15.47
N GLU A 47 12.67 -1.98 -15.68
CA GLU A 47 12.78 -0.54 -15.49
C GLU A 47 11.85 -0.08 -14.37
N PRO A 48 12.38 0.38 -13.22
CA PRO A 48 11.57 0.90 -12.12
C PRO A 48 10.53 1.94 -12.56
N ALA A 49 10.86 2.84 -13.49
CA ALA A 49 9.91 3.85 -13.97
C ALA A 49 8.69 3.27 -14.72
N ARG A 50 8.74 2.01 -15.19
CA ARG A 50 7.63 1.30 -15.84
C ARG A 50 6.85 0.40 -14.87
N CYS A 51 7.33 0.23 -13.64
CA CYS A 51 6.74 -0.66 -12.65
C CYS A 51 5.83 0.12 -11.69
N PRO A 52 4.53 -0.21 -11.55
CA PRO A 52 3.64 0.52 -10.64
C PRO A 52 4.00 0.33 -9.16
N VAL A 53 4.79 -0.70 -8.80
CA VAL A 53 5.34 -0.87 -7.45
C VAL A 53 6.31 0.26 -7.09
N TRP A 54 6.97 0.86 -8.09
CA TRP A 54 7.95 1.92 -7.86
C TRP A 54 7.34 3.17 -7.23
N ASP A 55 6.09 3.50 -7.54
CA ASP A 55 5.39 4.61 -6.87
C ASP A 55 5.16 4.33 -5.39
N LEU A 56 5.00 3.06 -4.98
CA LEU A 56 4.94 2.69 -3.57
C LEU A 56 6.30 2.84 -2.89
N HIS A 57 7.40 2.46 -3.56
CA HIS A 57 8.75 2.70 -3.05
C HIS A 57 9.03 4.19 -2.81
N LYS A 58 8.54 5.08 -3.68
CA LYS A 58 8.70 6.54 -3.48
C LYS A 58 8.08 7.05 -2.18
N ILE A 59 7.08 6.36 -1.66
CA ILE A 59 6.32 6.75 -0.46
C ILE A 59 6.85 6.01 0.78
N TYR A 60 7.06 4.70 0.66
CA TYR A 60 7.30 3.81 1.80
C TYR A 60 8.76 3.46 2.03
N SER A 61 9.64 3.68 1.05
CA SER A 61 11.04 3.26 1.14
C SER A 61 11.98 4.43 1.38
N SER A 62 13.01 4.18 2.18
CA SER A 62 14.14 5.10 2.35
C SER A 62 14.91 5.29 1.04
N GLU A 63 15.78 6.29 0.97
CA GLU A 63 16.65 6.47 -0.20
C GLU A 63 17.55 5.25 -0.48
N GLU A 64 18.11 4.66 0.58
CA GLU A 64 18.94 3.46 0.49
C GLU A 64 18.18 2.29 -0.14
N VAL A 65 16.98 1.98 0.38
CA VAL A 65 16.14 0.90 -0.15
C VAL A 65 15.73 1.18 -1.60
N ARG A 66 15.42 2.43 -1.95
CA ARG A 66 15.12 2.81 -3.34
C ARG A 66 16.32 2.56 -4.25
N ARG A 67 17.53 2.91 -3.82
CA ARG A 67 18.76 2.69 -4.60
C ARG A 67 19.00 1.20 -4.85
N TRP A 68 18.98 0.39 -3.79
CA TRP A 68 19.09 -1.06 -3.87
C TRP A 68 18.04 -1.68 -4.80
N ALA A 69 16.77 -1.29 -4.64
CA ALA A 69 15.68 -1.83 -5.45
C ALA A 69 15.81 -1.44 -6.93
N ALA A 70 16.24 -0.20 -7.22
CA ALA A 70 16.43 0.27 -8.59
C ALA A 70 17.60 -0.46 -9.29
N GLU A 71 18.74 -0.56 -8.61
CA GLU A 71 19.92 -1.28 -9.12
C GLU A 71 19.62 -2.77 -9.32
N GLY A 72 19.04 -3.42 -8.31
CA GLY A 72 18.65 -4.83 -8.37
C GLY A 72 17.60 -5.12 -9.44
N CYS A 73 16.66 -4.20 -9.70
CA CYS A 73 15.67 -4.34 -10.78
C CYS A 73 16.32 -4.25 -12.17
N ARG A 74 17.17 -3.23 -12.40
CA ARG A 74 17.83 -2.99 -13.69
C ARG A 74 18.88 -4.04 -14.03
N SER A 75 19.58 -4.55 -13.02
CA SER A 75 20.59 -5.62 -13.18
C SER A 75 19.98 -7.03 -13.19
N ALA A 76 18.67 -7.16 -12.92
CA ALA A 76 18.03 -8.44 -12.62
C ALA A 76 18.65 -9.20 -11.41
N GLY A 77 19.39 -8.52 -10.52
CA GLY A 77 20.03 -9.12 -9.35
C GLY A 77 19.05 -9.58 -8.26
N ILE A 78 17.87 -8.95 -8.15
CA ILE A 78 16.84 -9.29 -7.16
C ILE A 78 15.51 -9.65 -7.82
N GLY A 79 14.71 -10.52 -7.21
CA GLY A 79 13.38 -10.86 -7.72
C GLY A 79 12.33 -9.77 -7.48
N CYS A 80 11.24 -9.75 -8.25
CA CYS A 80 10.12 -8.81 -8.01
C CYS A 80 9.49 -8.97 -6.62
N LEU A 81 9.43 -10.19 -6.08
CA LEU A 81 8.91 -10.44 -4.72
C LEU A 81 9.84 -9.88 -3.64
N GLU A 82 11.15 -10.02 -3.84
CA GLU A 82 12.17 -9.49 -2.94
C GLU A 82 12.15 -7.97 -2.93
N CYS A 83 12.10 -7.35 -4.11
CA CYS A 83 11.92 -5.91 -4.29
C CYS A 83 10.68 -5.37 -3.56
N LYS A 84 9.55 -6.11 -3.59
CA LYS A 84 8.31 -5.72 -2.92
C LYS A 84 8.35 -5.82 -1.39
N GLN A 85 9.23 -6.66 -0.83
CA GLN A 85 9.15 -7.01 0.59
C GLN A 85 9.27 -5.78 1.52
N PRO A 86 10.23 -4.85 1.34
CA PRO A 86 10.33 -3.66 2.19
C PRO A 86 9.09 -2.76 2.14
N VAL A 87 8.41 -2.69 0.99
CA VAL A 87 7.16 -1.93 0.84
C VAL A 87 6.00 -2.64 1.53
N ILE A 88 5.92 -3.97 1.39
CA ILE A 88 4.90 -4.79 2.07
C ILE A 88 5.01 -4.59 3.58
N ASP A 89 6.21 -4.69 4.13
CA ASP A 89 6.44 -4.58 5.57
C ASP A 89 5.95 -3.24 6.10
N LYS A 90 6.25 -2.14 5.39
CA LYS A 90 5.82 -0.79 5.77
C LYS A 90 4.33 -0.54 5.64
N ILE A 91 3.69 -1.06 4.59
CA ILE A 91 2.23 -0.93 4.45
C ILE A 91 1.52 -1.78 5.52
N VAL A 92 2.03 -2.97 5.82
CA VAL A 92 1.49 -3.83 6.89
C VAL A 92 1.62 -3.18 8.25
N GLU A 93 2.77 -2.56 8.55
CA GLU A 93 2.99 -1.78 9.76
C GLU A 93 1.94 -0.67 9.91
N GLU A 94 1.73 0.12 8.85
CA GLU A 94 0.75 1.22 8.85
C GLU A 94 -0.69 0.73 9.02
N VAL A 95 -1.11 -0.28 8.25
CA VAL A 95 -2.47 -0.84 8.33
C VAL A 95 -2.72 -1.49 9.69
N THR A 96 -1.72 -2.14 10.28
CA THR A 96 -1.83 -2.73 11.62
C THR A 96 -2.05 -1.64 12.68
N ALA A 97 -1.29 -0.54 12.61
CA ALA A 97 -1.48 0.60 13.51
C ALA A 97 -2.87 1.25 13.33
N MET A 98 -3.36 1.39 12.09
CA MET A 98 -4.71 1.89 11.81
C MET A 98 -5.81 0.97 12.35
N ARG A 99 -5.64 -0.35 12.22
CA ARG A 99 -6.56 -1.34 12.79
C ARG A 99 -6.62 -1.24 14.31
N GLY A 100 -5.48 -1.14 14.98
CA GLY A 100 -5.41 -0.99 16.43
C GLY A 100 -6.13 0.26 16.91
N ARG A 101 -5.86 1.42 16.31
CA ARG A 101 -6.57 2.68 16.64
C ARG A 101 -8.07 2.61 16.41
N ALA A 102 -8.51 1.86 15.41
CA ALA A 102 -9.92 1.73 15.09
C ALA A 102 -10.68 0.74 15.98
N GLN A 103 -9.98 -0.05 16.79
CA GLN A 103 -10.58 -1.08 17.64
C GLN A 103 -11.51 -0.46 18.68
N GLU A 104 -11.08 0.61 19.35
CA GLU A 104 -11.88 1.35 20.34
C GLU A 104 -13.24 1.78 19.78
N TYR A 105 -13.24 2.39 18.59
CA TYR A 105 -14.48 2.84 17.92
C TYR A 105 -15.33 1.69 17.39
N THR A 106 -14.74 0.53 17.14
CA THR A 106 -15.46 -0.66 16.66
C THR A 106 -16.13 -1.39 17.84
N GLU A 107 -15.47 -1.41 19.00
CA GLU A 107 -15.98 -2.03 20.24
C GLU A 107 -16.98 -1.11 20.96
N ASN A 108 -16.87 0.21 20.81
CA ASN A 108 -17.81 1.18 21.35
C ASN A 108 -18.33 2.13 20.27
N PRO A 109 -19.38 1.74 19.52
CA PRO A 109 -19.95 2.55 18.45
C PRO A 109 -20.53 3.90 18.91
N GLU A 110 -20.89 4.07 20.18
CA GLU A 110 -21.43 5.35 20.68
C GLU A 110 -20.38 6.47 20.61
N LEU A 111 -19.10 6.17 20.87
CA LEU A 111 -18.01 7.14 20.73
C LEU A 111 -17.97 7.75 19.32
N LEU A 112 -18.22 6.94 18.29
CA LEU A 112 -18.26 7.44 16.91
C LEU A 112 -19.49 8.33 16.67
N ARG A 113 -20.65 7.98 17.25
CA ARG A 113 -21.88 8.78 17.11
C ARG A 113 -21.75 10.12 17.81
N ASP A 114 -21.17 10.15 19.00
CA ASP A 114 -20.93 11.37 19.77
C ASP A 114 -20.00 12.32 19.02
N VAL A 115 -18.89 11.82 18.46
CA VAL A 115 -17.97 12.62 17.64
C VAL A 115 -18.68 13.23 16.42
N VAL A 116 -19.55 12.47 15.74
CA VAL A 116 -20.30 12.95 14.58
C VAL A 116 -21.37 13.97 15.00
N ALA A 117 -22.05 13.76 16.12
CA ALA A 117 -23.06 14.67 16.65
C ALA A 117 -22.43 16.02 17.03
N GLU A 118 -21.34 16.01 17.80
CA GLU A 118 -20.61 17.21 18.21
C GLU A 118 -20.12 18.00 16.99
N GLY A 119 -19.55 17.32 15.99
CA GLY A 119 -19.12 17.96 14.74
C GLY A 119 -20.27 18.58 13.95
N SER A 120 -21.44 17.92 13.95
CA SER A 120 -22.65 18.41 13.27
C SER A 120 -23.26 19.62 13.96
N GLU A 121 -23.25 19.67 15.29
CA GLU A 121 -23.70 20.81 16.08
C GLU A 121 -22.82 22.04 15.83
N LYS A 122 -21.50 21.90 15.93
CA LYS A 122 -20.55 22.99 15.63
C LYS A 122 -20.74 23.58 14.23
N ALA A 123 -21.02 22.74 13.24
CA ALA A 123 -21.24 23.17 11.87
C ALA A 123 -22.58 23.90 11.66
N ARG A 124 -23.59 23.67 12.51
CA ARG A 124 -24.88 24.39 12.47
C ARG A 124 -24.79 25.77 13.12
N ASP A 125 -23.94 25.90 14.12
CA ASP A 125 -23.74 27.15 14.87
C ASP A 125 -22.75 28.12 14.17
N THR A 126 -22.25 27.76 12.99
CA THR A 126 -21.38 28.59 12.13
C THR A 126 -22.16 29.12 10.93
#